data_AF-A0A951JM87-F1
#
_entry.id   AF-A0A951JM87-F1
#
_cell.length_a   1.000
_cell.length_b   1.000
_cell.length_c   1.000
_cell.angle_alpha   90.00
_cell.angle_beta   90.00
_cell.angle_gamma   90.00
#
_symmetry.space_group_name_H-M   'P 1'
#
loop_
_entity.id
_entity.type
_entity.pdbx_description
1 polymer ?
#
loop_
_entity_poly.entity_id
_entity_poly.type
_entity_poly.pdbx_seq_one_letter_code
_entity_poly.pdbx_strand_id
1 'polypeptide(L)' 'MPRKPKPSSPAPPPAPGVWAIKKRDRTWMVIDPAGALVCITLYKKGAPEVVRRLAA' A
#
# COMPACT_ATOMS: atom_id res chain seq x y z
N MET A 1 23.27 11.28 4.95
CA MET A 1 22.91 9.99 5.58
C MET A 1 21.66 9.43 4.89
N PRO A 2 21.72 8.27 4.22
CA PRO A 2 20.53 7.67 3.61
C PRO A 2 19.64 7.11 4.72
N ARG A 3 18.44 7.66 4.87
CA ARG A 3 17.46 7.19 5.87
C ARG A 3 16.97 5.81 5.41
N LYS A 4 17.44 4.73 6.07
CA LYS A 4 16.87 3.39 5.93
C LYS A 4 15.35 3.48 6.12
N PRO A 5 14.51 3.07 5.15
CA PRO A 5 13.10 2.87 5.44
C PRO A 5 13.01 1.76 6.49
N LYS A 6 12.39 2.10 7.63
CA LYS A 6 12.13 1.17 8.72
C LYS A 6 11.25 0.03 8.16
N PRO A 7 11.65 -1.25 8.28
CA PRO A 7 10.77 -2.36 7.92
C PRO A 7 9.71 -2.43 9.03
N SER A 8 8.57 -1.77 8.80
CA SER A 8 7.42 -1.86 9.70
C SER A 8 6.76 -3.22 9.49
N SER A 9 6.91 -4.10 10.50
CA SER A 9 6.18 -5.34 10.85
C SER A 9 5.59 -6.23 9.75
N PRO A 10 5.61 -7.57 9.94
CA PRO A 10 4.82 -8.46 9.09
C PRO A 10 3.36 -8.03 9.20
N ALA A 11 2.77 -7.66 8.05
CA ALA A 11 1.42 -7.16 7.98
C ALA A 11 0.46 -8.24 8.53
N PRO A 12 -0.46 -7.90 9.46
CA PRO A 12 -1.54 -8.79 9.83
C PRO A 12 -2.35 -9.18 8.58
N PRO A 13 -3.00 -10.35 8.57
CA PRO A 13 -3.81 -10.78 7.42
C PRO A 13 -4.82 -9.67 7.07
N PRO A 14 -4.96 -9.33 5.78
CA PRO A 14 -5.81 -8.21 5.37
C PRO A 14 -7.24 -8.48 5.81
N ALA A 15 -7.74 -7.66 6.72
CA ALA A 15 -9.15 -7.68 7.07
C ALA A 15 -9.96 -7.20 5.86
N PRO A 16 -11.18 -7.72 5.61
CA PRO A 16 -12.06 -7.20 4.57
C PRO A 16 -12.51 -5.79 4.94
N GLY A 17 -11.67 -4.81 4.60
CA GLY A 17 -11.88 -3.40 4.83
C GLY A 17 -11.50 -2.60 3.58
N VAL A 18 -11.95 -1.35 3.54
CA VAL A 18 -11.76 -0.49 2.37
C VAL A 18 -10.28 -0.13 2.23
N TRP A 19 -9.66 -0.62 1.16
CA TRP A 19 -8.29 -0.27 0.78
C TRP A 19 -8.22 1.19 0.30
N ALA A 20 -7.27 1.97 0.83
CA ALA A 20 -7.11 3.37 0.47
C ALA A 20 -5.94 3.58 -0.51
N ILE A 21 -6.19 4.28 -1.61
CA ILE A 21 -5.16 4.64 -2.58
C ILE A 21 -4.84 6.13 -2.43
N LYS A 22 -3.60 6.48 -2.07
CA LYS A 22 -3.13 7.88 -1.95
C LYS A 22 -2.02 8.18 -2.95
N LYS A 23 -2.11 9.30 -3.66
CA LYS A 23 -1.00 9.80 -4.47
C LYS A 23 0.02 10.50 -3.57
N ARG A 24 1.29 10.12 -3.68
CA ARG A 24 2.42 10.79 -3.03
C ARG A 24 3.47 11.11 -4.09
N ASP A 25 3.55 12.39 -4.44
CA ASP A 25 4.48 12.91 -5.45
C ASP A 25 4.32 12.20 -6.81
N ARG A 26 5.34 11.48 -7.28
CA ARG A 26 5.32 10.63 -8.48
C ARG A 26 4.80 9.21 -8.27
N THR A 27 4.39 8.86 -7.05
CA THR A 27 4.01 7.48 -6.68
C THR A 27 2.58 7.39 -6.15
N TRP A 28 2.07 6.18 -6.13
CA TRP A 28 0.75 5.80 -5.62
C TRP A 28 0.93 4.79 -4.51
N MET A 29 0.39 5.10 -3.33
CA MET A 29 0.48 4.31 -2.12
C MET A 29 -0.83 3.56 -1.93
N VAL A 30 -0.75 2.26 -1.69
CA VAL A 30 -1.87 1.42 -1.26
C VAL A 30 -1.76 1.23 0.24
N ILE A 31 -2.80 1.64 0.95
CA ILE A 31 -2.91 1.63 2.40
C ILE A 31 -4.00 0.63 2.78
N ASP A 32 -3.66 -0.25 3.71
CA ASP A 32 -4.56 -1.23 4.31
C ASP A 32 -5.64 -0.54 5.17
N PRO A 33 -6.82 -1.14 5.38
CA PRO A 33 -7.79 -0.67 6.37
C PRO A 33 -7.23 -0.43 7.78
N ALA A 34 -6.18 -1.14 8.20
CA ALA A 34 -5.48 -0.90 9.47
C ALA A 34 -4.56 0.35 9.45
N GLY A 35 -4.49 1.08 8.33
CA GLY A 35 -3.66 2.26 8.16
C GLY A 35 -2.20 1.97 7.80
N ALA A 36 -1.86 0.71 7.52
CA ALA A 36 -0.52 0.30 7.13
C ALA A 36 -0.25 0.53 5.64
N LEU A 37 0.97 0.95 5.28
CA LEU A 37 1.40 1.02 3.89
C LEU A 37 1.73 -0.38 3.38
N VAL A 38 1.04 -0.83 2.34
CA VAL A 38 1.22 -2.18 1.78
C VAL A 38 2.04 -2.16 0.49
N CYS A 39 1.77 -1.20 -0.39
CA CYS A 39 2.45 -1.12 -1.68
C CYS A 39 2.66 0.32 -2.14
N ILE A 40 3.74 0.56 -2.88
CA ILE A 40 3.97 1.80 -3.62
C ILE A 40 4.16 1.46 -5.09
N THR A 41 3.38 2.08 -5.97
CA THR A 41 3.50 1.93 -7.42
C THR A 41 3.81 3.28 -8.08
N LEU A 42 4.70 3.30 -9.07
CA LEU A 42 4.94 4.51 -9.87
C LEU A 42 3.74 4.85 -10.78
N TYR A 43 3.03 3.82 -11.22
CA TYR A 43 1.91 3.98 -12.14
C TYR A 43 0.57 3.93 -11.41
N LYS A 44 -0.34 4.83 -11.81
CA LYS A 44 -1.71 4.90 -11.26
C LYS A 44 -2.48 3.59 -11.44
N LYS A 45 -2.23 2.86 -12.53
CA LYS A 45 -2.89 1.58 -12.82
C LYS A 45 -2.36 0.42 -11.95
N GLY A 46 -1.16 0.52 -11.39
CA GLY A 46 -0.60 -0.54 -10.55
C GLY A 46 -1.28 -0.64 -9.19
N ALA A 47 -1.58 0.50 -8.56
CA ALA A 47 -2.24 0.55 -7.26
C ALA A 47 -3.61 -0.17 -7.19
N PRO A 48 -4.57 0.07 -8.10
CA PRO A 48 -5.85 -0.65 -8.07
C PRO A 48 -5.70 -2.14 -8.41
N GLU A 49 -4.68 -2.54 -9.18
CA GLU A 49 -4.44 -3.94 -9.47
C GLU A 49 -3.89 -4.71 -8.25
N VAL A 50 -3.07 -4.06 -7.43
CA VAL A 50 -2.63 -4.59 -6.13
C VAL A 50 -3.83 -4.77 -5.19
N VAL A 51 -4.70 -3.76 -5.10
CA VAL A 51 -5.94 -3.87 -4.30
C VAL A 51 -6.81 -5.04 -4.78
N ARG A 52 -6.97 -5.20 -6.10
CA ARG A 52 -7.76 -6.29 -6.68
C ARG A 52 -7.18 -7.68 -6.38
N ARG A 53 -5.86 -7.82 -6.33
CA ARG A 53 -5.20 -9.09 -5.98
C ARG A 53 -5.21 -9.40 -4.49
N LEU A 54 -5.22 -8.39 -3.64
CA LEU A 54 -5.23 -8.55 -2.18
C LEU A 54 -6.65 -8.70 -1.61
N ALA A 55 -7.67 -8.25 -2.34
CA ALA A 55 -9.07 -8.39 -1.96
C ALA A 55 -9.75 -9.67 -2.54
N ALA A 56 -9.02 -10.45 -3.34
CA ALA A 56 -9.46 -11.74 -3.88
C ALA A 56 -8.97 -12.89 -2.97
#